data_AF-A0A1B8TQA6-F1
#
_entry.id   AF-A0A1B8TQA6-F1
#
_cell.length_a   1.000
_cell.length_b   1.000
_cell.length_c   1.000
_cell.angle_alpha   90.00
_cell.angle_beta   90.00
_cell.angle_gamma   90.00
#
_symmetry.space_group_name_H-M   'P 1'
#
loop_
_entity.id
_entity.type
_entity.pdbx_description
1 polymer ?
#
loop_
_entity_poly.entity_id
_entity_poly.type
_entity_poly.pdbx_seq_one_letter_code
_entity_poly.pdbx_strand_id
1 'polypeptide(L)'
;MFFLSCKPSFKDSSNRFKEGVFEIPAGKDFVKETIIRKDSIQISKYGDQIDTLSIEWKNNFFYTLKYINPKNSLQKDPMYIQINKFRENSYDFTVKIGFSKFKKSGTVIKVK
;
A
#
# COMPACT_ATOMS: atom_id res chain seq x y z
N MET A 1 -42.32 12.16 -11.01
CA MET A 1 -41.29 11.30 -11.61
C MET A 1 -39.98 11.61 -10.91
N PHE A 2 -39.69 10.90 -9.81
CA PHE A 2 -38.48 11.12 -9.02
C PHE A 2 -37.31 10.44 -9.74
N PHE A 3 -36.43 11.24 -10.35
CA PHE A 3 -35.13 10.75 -10.77
C PHE A 3 -34.30 10.50 -9.50
N LEU A 4 -34.37 9.28 -8.97
CA LEU A 4 -33.31 8.75 -8.11
C LEU A 4 -32.08 8.57 -8.99
N SER A 5 -31.34 9.67 -9.18
CA SER A 5 -29.96 9.64 -9.61
C SER A 5 -29.19 8.89 -8.53
N CYS A 6 -29.08 7.58 -8.71
CA CYS A 6 -28.13 6.76 -7.96
C CYS A 6 -26.75 7.19 -8.45
N LYS A 7 -26.21 8.28 -7.87
CA LYS A 7 -24.77 8.49 -7.90
C LYS A 7 -24.18 7.24 -7.25
N PRO A 8 -23.33 6.44 -7.92
CA PRO A 8 -22.57 5.44 -7.21
C PRO A 8 -21.81 6.22 -6.16
N SER A 9 -22.22 6.09 -4.90
CA SER A 9 -21.58 6.76 -3.79
C SER A 9 -20.12 6.32 -3.84
N PHE A 10 -19.23 7.20 -4.29
CA PHE A 10 -17.79 7.02 -4.18
C PHE A 10 -17.46 7.20 -2.71
N LYS A 11 -17.90 6.21 -1.92
CA LYS A 11 -17.91 6.19 -0.47
C LYS A 11 -16.52 5.78 -0.06
N ASP A 12 -15.60 6.75 -0.07
CA ASP A 12 -14.32 6.73 0.65
C ASP A 12 -13.60 5.37 0.64
N SER A 13 -13.49 4.76 -0.55
CA SER A 13 -13.04 3.38 -0.75
C SER A 13 -11.55 3.16 -0.47
N SER A 14 -10.83 4.22 -0.09
CA SER A 14 -9.43 4.22 0.36
C SER A 14 -9.32 3.94 1.85
N ASN A 15 -10.28 4.37 2.69
CA ASN A 15 -10.20 4.19 4.15
C ASN A 15 -10.15 2.71 4.53
N ARG A 16 -10.84 1.84 3.78
CA ARG A 16 -10.79 0.38 3.97
C ARG A 16 -9.42 -0.26 3.71
N PHE A 17 -8.48 0.49 3.12
CA PHE A 17 -7.09 0.08 2.89
C PHE A 17 -6.10 0.75 3.85
N LYS A 18 -6.56 1.66 4.72
CA LYS A 18 -5.74 2.24 5.79
C LYS A 18 -5.54 1.27 6.95
N GLU A 19 -6.49 0.36 7.14
CA GLU A 19 -6.43 -0.67 8.17
C GLU A 19 -6.85 -2.02 7.59
N GLY A 20 -6.19 -3.08 8.06
CA GLY A 20 -6.47 -4.45 7.66
C GLY A 20 -5.22 -5.27 7.43
N VAL A 21 -5.42 -6.51 7.02
CA VAL A 21 -4.34 -7.42 6.63
C VAL A 21 -4.40 -7.58 5.13
N PHE A 22 -3.25 -7.44 4.50
CA PHE A 22 -3.06 -7.54 3.07
C PHE A 22 -1.95 -8.54 2.75
N GLU A 23 -1.97 -9.02 1.52
CA GLU A 23 -0.96 -9.89 0.97
C GLU A 23 -0.56 -9.39 -0.41
N ILE A 24 0.74 -9.30 -0.66
CA ILE A 24 1.30 -9.18 -2.00
C ILE A 24 1.58 -10.61 -2.47
N PRO A 25 0.92 -11.09 -3.55
CA PRO A 25 1.21 -12.41 -4.09
C PRO A 25 2.62 -12.44 -4.69
N ALA A 26 3.26 -13.61 -4.63
CA ALA A 26 4.50 -13.82 -5.34
C ALA A 26 4.29 -13.64 -6.85
N GLY A 27 5.08 -12.78 -7.46
CA GLY A 27 5.04 -12.45 -8.88
C GLY A 27 6.44 -12.21 -9.42
N LYS A 28 6.52 -11.69 -10.64
CA LYS A 28 7.79 -11.48 -11.33
C LYS A 28 8.71 -10.47 -10.63
N ASP A 29 8.13 -9.50 -9.93
CA ASP A 29 8.84 -8.38 -9.28
C ASP A 29 8.73 -8.37 -7.75
N PHE A 30 7.86 -9.21 -7.17
CA PHE A 30 7.56 -9.21 -5.74
C PHE A 30 7.54 -10.65 -5.22
N VAL A 31 8.08 -10.85 -4.03
CA VAL A 31 7.91 -12.10 -3.28
C VAL A 31 6.57 -12.07 -2.54
N LYS A 32 6.11 -13.24 -2.09
CA LYS A 32 4.94 -13.29 -1.22
C LYS A 32 5.25 -12.54 0.08
N GLU A 33 4.46 -11.51 0.36
CA GLU A 33 4.65 -10.64 1.52
C GLU A 33 3.31 -10.37 2.20
N THR A 34 3.27 -10.51 3.52
CA THR A 34 2.10 -10.17 4.32
C THR A 34 2.27 -8.78 4.91
N ILE A 35 1.26 -7.93 4.72
CA ILE A 35 1.25 -6.56 5.19
C ILE A 35 0.13 -6.40 6.21
N ILE A 36 0.46 -5.99 7.42
CA ILE A 36 -0.52 -5.64 8.45
C ILE A 36 -0.50 -4.12 8.61
N ARG A 37 -1.61 -3.47 8.30
CA ARG A 37 -1.73 -2.01 8.39
C ARG A 37 -2.60 -1.63 9.57
N LYS A 38 -2.09 -0.72 10.40
CA LYS A 38 -2.75 -0.13 11.56
C LYS A 38 -2.60 1.38 11.46
N ASP A 39 -3.49 1.99 10.70
CA ASP A 39 -3.59 3.43 10.49
C ASP A 39 -2.28 4.06 9.97
N SER A 40 -1.45 4.58 10.88
CA SER A 40 -0.16 5.22 10.61
C SER A 40 1.03 4.27 10.57
N ILE A 41 0.84 2.96 10.82
CA ILE A 41 1.91 1.96 10.82
C ILE A 41 1.60 0.81 9.86
N GLN A 42 2.63 0.34 9.18
CA GLN A 42 2.65 -0.85 8.36
C GLN A 42 3.67 -1.85 8.91
N ILE A 43 3.26 -3.09 9.12
CA ILE A 43 4.17 -4.20 9.43
C ILE A 43 4.24 -5.08 8.19
N SER A 44 5.42 -5.18 7.60
CA SER A 44 5.72 -6.02 6.45
C SER A 44 6.41 -7.30 6.92
N LYS A 45 5.91 -8.44 6.47
CA LYS A 45 6.48 -9.75 6.76
C LYS A 45 6.77 -10.50 5.46
N TYR A 46 8.03 -10.79 5.21
CA TYR A 46 8.49 -11.62 4.09
C TYR A 46 9.40 -12.73 4.62
N GLY A 47 8.97 -13.99 4.45
CA GLY A 47 9.64 -15.13 5.09
C GLY A 47 9.74 -14.96 6.60
N ASP A 48 10.97 -15.01 7.12
CA ASP A 48 11.29 -14.81 8.54
C ASP A 48 11.61 -13.36 8.91
N GLN A 49 11.63 -12.45 7.94
CA GLN A 49 11.94 -11.05 8.17
C GLN A 49 10.66 -10.25 8.40
N ILE A 50 10.68 -9.47 9.48
CA ILE A 50 9.59 -8.55 9.85
C ILE A 50 10.19 -7.17 9.94
N ASP A 51 9.66 -6.25 9.14
CA ASP A 51 10.04 -4.85 9.14
C ASP A 51 8.81 -3.98 9.44
N THR A 52 9.03 -2.91 10.21
CA THR A 52 7.98 -1.97 10.56
C THR A 52 8.24 -0.64 9.88
N LEU A 53 7.21 -0.11 9.23
CA LEU A 53 7.24 1.13 8.48
C LEU A 53 6.17 2.09 9.00
N SER A 54 6.49 3.37 9.04
CA SER A 54 5.48 4.42 9.22
C SER A 54 4.83 4.74 7.88
N ILE A 55 3.54 5.07 7.91
CA ILE A 55 2.75 5.53 6.78
C ILE A 55 2.40 6.99 6.97
N GLU A 56 2.67 7.79 5.94
CA GLU A 56 2.22 9.17 5.82
C GLU A 56 1.32 9.30 4.58
N TRP A 57 0.00 9.35 4.80
CA TRP A 57 -0.97 9.56 3.72
C TRP A 57 -0.99 11.02 3.28
N LYS A 58 -0.72 11.28 2.00
CA LYS A 58 -0.92 12.60 1.40
C LYS A 58 -2.36 12.78 0.92
N ASN A 59 -2.94 11.70 0.39
CA ASN A 59 -4.35 11.61 0.00
C ASN A 59 -4.71 10.14 -0.23
N ASN A 60 -5.93 9.87 -0.69
CA ASN A 60 -6.46 8.53 -0.92
C ASN A 60 -5.69 7.65 -1.93
N PHE A 61 -4.88 8.25 -2.79
CA PHE A 61 -4.11 7.57 -3.84
C PHE A 61 -2.59 7.60 -3.61
N PHE A 62 -2.11 8.45 -2.71
CA PHE A 62 -0.67 8.68 -2.51
C PHE A 62 -0.31 8.65 -1.04
N TYR A 63 0.65 7.80 -0.69
CA TYR A 63 1.22 7.73 0.65
C TYR A 63 2.71 7.44 0.59
N THR A 64 3.41 7.80 1.65
CA THR A 64 4.85 7.54 1.81
C THR A 64 5.05 6.51 2.90
N LEU A 65 5.92 5.54 2.65
CA LEU A 65 6.39 4.57 3.64
C LEU A 65 7.83 4.91 4.02
N LYS A 66 8.13 4.86 5.33
CA LYS A 66 9.49 4.99 5.84
C LYS A 66 9.75 3.89 6.85
N TYR A 67 10.90 3.23 6.77
CA TYR A 67 11.26 2.25 7.79
C TYR A 67 11.46 2.95 9.14
N ILE A 68 10.83 2.42 10.19
CA ILE A 68 11.01 2.95 11.55
C ILE A 68 12.42 2.63 12.06
N ASN A 69 12.93 1.44 11.73
CA ASN A 69 14.28 1.02 12.07
C ASN A 69 15.02 0.53 10.82
N PRO A 70 15.55 1.44 9.99
CA PRO A 70 16.26 1.07 8.77
C PRO A 70 17.59 0.38 9.09
N LYS A 71 17.76 -0.85 8.65
CA LYS A 71 18.98 -1.65 8.88
C LYS A 71 20.10 -1.29 7.89
N ASN A 72 19.72 -0.90 6.67
CA ASN A 72 20.63 -0.64 5.56
C ASN A 72 20.38 0.75 4.93
N SER A 73 21.35 1.27 4.18
CA SER A 73 21.23 2.56 3.48
C SER A 73 20.00 2.64 2.56
N LEU A 74 19.68 1.56 1.86
CA LEU A 74 18.50 1.48 0.98
C LEU A 74 17.17 1.66 1.73
N GLN A 75 17.10 1.27 3.01
CA GLN A 75 15.91 1.41 3.84
C GLN A 75 15.76 2.82 4.43
N LYS A 76 16.83 3.64 4.40
CA LYS A 76 16.77 5.03 4.86
C LYS A 76 15.96 5.91 3.91
N ASP A 77 15.90 5.53 2.64
CA ASP A 77 15.15 6.28 1.65
C ASP A 77 13.63 6.05 1.79
N PRO A 78 12.81 7.11 1.70
CA PRO A 78 11.36 6.98 1.72
C PRO A 78 10.87 6.27 0.46
N MET A 79 9.84 5.44 0.62
CA MET A 79 9.15 4.79 -0.49
C MET A 79 7.85 5.52 -0.78
N TYR A 80 7.76 6.12 -1.96
CA TYR A 80 6.57 6.80 -2.42
C TYR A 80 5.66 5.80 -3.12
N ILE A 81 4.47 5.62 -2.58
CA ILE A 81 3.46 4.71 -3.12
C ILE A 81 2.35 5.51 -3.79
N GLN A 82 2.08 5.17 -5.05
CA GLN A 82 0.95 5.67 -5.82
C GLN A 82 0.02 4.51 -6.15
N ILE A 83 -1.22 4.57 -5.68
CA ILE A 83 -2.27 3.63 -6.05
C ILE A 83 -2.80 4.03 -7.43
N ASN A 84 -2.70 3.11 -8.39
CA ASN A 84 -3.11 3.34 -9.78
C ASN A 84 -4.56 2.91 -10.02
N LYS A 85 -4.99 1.80 -9.40
CA LYS A 85 -6.32 1.21 -9.65
C LYS A 85 -6.85 0.51 -8.41
N PHE A 86 -8.07 0.84 -8.01
CA PHE A 86 -8.81 0.13 -6.98
C PHE A 86 -9.67 -0.98 -7.58
N ARG A 87 -9.77 -2.10 -6.89
CA ARG A 87 -10.69 -3.22 -7.15
C ARG A 87 -11.48 -3.51 -5.87
N GLU A 88 -12.36 -4.50 -5.87
CA GLU A 88 -13.17 -4.82 -4.69
C GLU A 88 -12.30 -5.11 -3.46
N ASN A 89 -11.40 -6.09 -3.55
CA ASN A 89 -10.55 -6.50 -2.44
C ASN A 89 -9.06 -6.30 -2.70
N SER A 90 -8.69 -5.54 -3.74
CA SER A 90 -7.28 -5.33 -4.08
C SER A 90 -7.06 -3.97 -4.72
N TYR A 91 -5.80 -3.57 -4.81
CA TYR A 91 -5.41 -2.39 -5.55
C TYR A 91 -4.04 -2.57 -6.20
N ASP A 92 -3.88 -1.96 -7.36
CA ASP A 92 -2.61 -1.90 -8.08
C ASP A 92 -1.89 -0.63 -7.65
N PHE A 93 -0.61 -0.74 -7.32
CA PHE A 93 0.23 0.37 -6.87
C PHE A 93 1.54 0.43 -7.63
N THR A 94 2.16 1.60 -7.60
CA THR A 94 3.51 1.86 -8.06
C THR A 94 4.32 2.34 -6.87
N VAL A 95 5.48 1.74 -6.64
CA VAL A 95 6.46 2.18 -5.64
C VAL A 95 7.66 2.84 -6.33
N LYS A 96 8.12 3.96 -5.76
CA LYS A 96 9.39 4.61 -6.09
C LYS A 96 10.19 4.84 -4.82
N ILE A 97 11.48 4.50 -4.83
CA ILE A 97 12.37 4.66 -3.67
C ILE A 97 13.18 5.96 -3.83
N GLY A 98 12.99 6.93 -2.94
CA GLY A 98 13.73 8.19 -2.93
C GLY A 98 13.80 8.90 -4.30
N PHE A 99 15.01 9.37 -4.64
CA PHE A 99 15.32 9.96 -5.95
C PHE A 99 15.84 8.95 -6.98
N SER A 100 15.86 7.66 -6.63
CA SER A 100 16.36 6.63 -7.53
C SER A 100 15.46 6.47 -8.76
N LYS A 101 16.02 5.88 -9.83
CA LYS A 101 15.25 5.42 -10.99
C LYS A 101 14.46 4.13 -10.68
N PHE A 102 14.53 3.61 -9.46
CA PHE A 102 13.82 2.41 -9.07
C PHE A 102 12.32 2.71 -9.02
N LYS A 103 11.58 2.04 -9.91
CA LYS A 103 10.13 2.10 -9.98
C LYS A 103 9.61 0.69 -10.24
N LYS A 104 8.71 0.21 -9.40
CA LYS A 104 8.08 -1.11 -9.53
C LYS A 104 6.58 -0.98 -9.34
N SER A 105 5.83 -1.83 -10.01
CA SER A 105 4.37 -1.86 -9.90
C SER A 105 3.92 -3.23 -9.43
N GLY A 106 3.06 -3.24 -8.42
CA GLY A 106 2.56 -4.47 -7.80
C GLY A 106 1.07 -4.38 -7.52
N THR A 107 0.53 -5.47 -6.98
CA THR A 107 -0.87 -5.56 -6.56
C THR A 107 -0.91 -6.00 -5.10
N VAL A 108 -1.70 -5.30 -4.28
CA VAL A 108 -1.98 -5.67 -2.90
C VAL A 108 -3.38 -6.24 -2.82
N ILE A 109 -3.55 -7.37 -2.15
CA ILE A 109 -4.84 -8.04 -1.96
C ILE A 109 -5.19 -8.00 -0.48
N LYS A 110 -6.36 -7.51 -0.12
CA LYS A 110 -6.90 -7.56 1.25
C LYS A 110 -7.32 -8.99 1.58
N VAL A 111 -6.84 -9.50 2.70
CA VAL A 111 -7.12 -10.85 3.20
C VAL A 111 -7.95 -10.85 4.48
N LYS A 112 -7.86 -9.82 5.33
CA LYS A 112 -8.70 -9.60 6.51
C LYS A 112 -9.02 -8.13 6.71
#